data_AF-A0A0R1JXH7-F1
#
_entry.id   AF-A0A0R1JXH7-F1
#
_cell.length_a   1.000
_cell.length_b   1.000
_cell.length_c   1.000
_cell.angle_alpha   90.00
_cell.angle_beta   90.00
_cell.angle_gamma   90.00
#
_symmetry.space_group_name_H-M   'P 1'
#
loop_
_entity.id
_entity.type
_entity.pdbx_description
1 polymer ?
#
loop_
_entity_poly.entity_id
_entity_poly.type
_entity_poly.pdbx_seq_one_letter_code
_entity_poly.pdbx_strand_id
1 'polypeptide(L)'
;MAANTESTTKAATDEFAKLSWRERISYGAGDLAQNLIFGTVGSMLLFYLTTVYGISAAAGATIFLIVRWVNVFWDPWVGAFVDKHNFKAGKYKPYLIYGGIPLTVMAALLFLPSASLRGNVMYAFIAYLLTALIYSFVNIPYGALNASLTRDNNEVSTLTTVRMTEANIGNLLVYTFLPLFVQLASPNPVSKDIGLFGIHLNLGDYTSPKAGKAYFIVMAIYMVIGFIMLMTTYSGIKERVLPTEEESQSVKYSDLWYEFKNNKPLQVLGFFFLVGFTFMFFGNTVWPFYMQYNIGHSEWMASINLIGSIPGIFLVFLWPIVRKKIGKKQFFYIFLSLFVIGTLILWVWSFPAFKNAVALGYIGRFLM
;
A
#
# COMPACT_ATOMS: atom_id res chain seq x y z
N MET A 1 -60.48 -16.07 -0.57
CA MET A 1 -60.43 -14.66 -0.12
C MET A 1 -59.79 -14.67 1.26
N ALA A 2 -58.64 -14.10 1.55
CA ALA A 2 -57.77 -13.20 0.81
C ALA A 2 -56.31 -13.49 1.22
N ALA A 3 -55.44 -13.56 0.23
CA ALA A 3 -54.01 -13.31 0.38
C ALA A 3 -53.78 -11.79 0.54
N ASN A 4 -52.57 -11.44 0.99
CA ASN A 4 -51.97 -10.10 1.08
C ASN A 4 -52.28 -9.28 2.34
N THR A 5 -51.36 -9.34 3.30
CA THR A 5 -50.81 -8.15 3.99
C THR A 5 -49.50 -8.51 4.70
N GLU A 6 -48.47 -8.86 3.94
CA GLU A 6 -47.07 -8.74 4.40
C GLU A 6 -46.26 -8.05 3.30
N SER A 7 -46.68 -6.84 2.94
CA SER A 7 -45.85 -5.88 2.20
C SER A 7 -45.27 -4.87 3.19
N THR A 8 -44.45 -5.35 4.13
CA THR A 8 -43.52 -4.47 4.81
C THR A 8 -42.42 -4.14 3.81
N THR A 9 -42.42 -2.87 3.40
CA THR A 9 -41.40 -2.16 2.63
C THR A 9 -39.98 -2.56 3.03
N LYS A 10 -39.42 -3.61 2.40
CA LYS A 10 -37.99 -3.68 2.13
C LYS A 10 -37.70 -2.50 1.22
N ALA A 11 -37.16 -1.41 1.77
CA ALA A 11 -36.52 -0.38 0.97
C ALA A 11 -35.64 -1.11 -0.04
N ALA A 12 -35.90 -0.93 -1.34
CA ALA A 12 -35.14 -1.57 -2.39
C ALA A 12 -33.69 -1.13 -2.25
N THR A 13 -32.90 -1.89 -1.50
CA THR A 13 -31.45 -1.81 -1.53
C THR A 13 -31.08 -2.15 -2.96
N ASP A 14 -30.65 -1.15 -3.71
CA ASP A 14 -30.21 -1.28 -5.08
C ASP A 14 -28.89 -2.07 -5.09
N GLU A 15 -29.00 -3.38 -4.83
CA GLU A 15 -27.87 -4.30 -4.64
C GLU A 15 -27.00 -4.41 -5.90
N PHE A 16 -27.58 -4.11 -7.05
CA PHE A 16 -26.92 -4.10 -8.36
C PHE A 16 -26.77 -2.68 -8.93
N ALA A 17 -26.78 -1.67 -8.06
CA ALA A 17 -26.62 -0.29 -8.47
C ALA A 17 -25.38 -0.08 -9.32
N LYS A 18 -25.54 0.65 -10.43
CA LYS A 18 -24.41 1.18 -11.18
C LYS A 18 -23.75 2.30 -10.38
N LEU A 19 -22.45 2.13 -10.11
CA LEU A 19 -21.68 3.11 -9.36
C LEU A 19 -21.33 4.29 -10.27
N SER A 20 -21.50 5.50 -9.74
CA SER A 20 -21.03 6.72 -10.40
C SER A 20 -19.51 6.74 -10.45
N TRP A 21 -18.93 7.43 -11.44
CA TRP A 21 -17.47 7.62 -11.51
C TRP A 21 -16.91 8.31 -10.27
N ARG A 22 -17.70 9.18 -9.62
CA ARG A 22 -17.32 9.82 -8.35
C ARG A 22 -17.19 8.80 -7.22
N GLU A 23 -18.13 7.87 -7.07
CA GLU A 23 -18.05 6.79 -6.07
C GLU A 23 -16.85 5.87 -6.33
N ARG A 24 -16.58 5.54 -7.60
CA ARG A 24 -15.44 4.68 -7.98
C ARG A 24 -14.09 5.30 -7.64
N ILE A 25 -13.89 6.57 -8.01
CA ILE A 25 -12.64 7.31 -7.70
C ILE A 25 -12.52 7.55 -6.19
N SER A 26 -13.61 7.92 -5.52
CA SER A 26 -13.58 8.12 -4.06
C SER A 26 -13.22 6.84 -3.31
N TYR A 27 -13.69 5.68 -3.79
CA TYR A 27 -13.27 4.39 -3.24
C TYR A 27 -11.79 4.11 -3.50
N GLY A 28 -11.30 4.30 -4.72
CA GLY A 28 -9.88 4.17 -5.03
C GLY A 28 -8.98 5.07 -4.16
N ALA A 29 -9.46 6.28 -3.83
CA ALA A 29 -8.68 7.26 -3.08
C ALA A 29 -8.30 6.76 -1.68
N GLY A 30 -9.10 5.83 -1.15
CA GLY A 30 -8.81 5.18 0.13
C GLY A 30 -7.62 4.24 0.06
N ASP A 31 -7.48 3.48 -1.04
CA ASP A 31 -6.31 2.62 -1.27
C ASP A 31 -5.09 3.49 -1.53
N LEU A 32 -5.23 4.57 -2.31
CA LEU A 32 -4.16 5.54 -2.51
C LEU A 32 -3.69 6.12 -1.16
N ALA A 33 -4.61 6.52 -0.29
CA ALA A 33 -4.29 7.04 1.03
C ALA A 33 -3.57 6.00 1.90
N GLN A 34 -4.02 4.75 1.89
CA GLN A 34 -3.38 3.66 2.61
C GLN A 34 -1.97 3.40 2.09
N ASN A 35 -1.77 3.43 0.77
CA ASN A 35 -0.43 3.33 0.19
C ASN A 35 0.45 4.53 0.59
N LEU A 36 -0.09 5.75 0.63
CA LEU A 36 0.65 6.93 1.11
C LEU A 36 1.03 6.84 2.59
N ILE A 37 0.20 6.26 3.45
CA ILE A 37 0.50 6.14 4.88
C ILE A 37 1.41 4.93 5.12
N PHE A 38 0.94 3.73 4.77
CA PHE A 38 1.63 2.47 5.05
C PHE A 38 2.82 2.22 4.14
N GLY A 39 2.72 2.55 2.85
CA GLY A 39 3.83 2.41 1.93
C GLY A 39 5.02 3.28 2.35
N THR A 40 4.74 4.50 2.80
CA THR A 40 5.75 5.42 3.32
C THR A 40 6.45 4.90 4.58
N VAL A 41 5.66 4.36 5.51
CA VAL A 41 6.19 3.67 6.69
C VAL A 41 7.01 2.44 6.28
N GLY A 42 6.53 1.62 5.35
CA GLY A 42 7.21 0.42 4.89
C GLY A 42 8.50 0.68 4.11
N SER A 43 8.58 1.77 3.36
CA SER A 43 9.71 2.06 2.47
C SER A 43 10.90 2.71 3.18
N MET A 44 10.65 3.69 4.06
CA MET A 44 11.72 4.54 4.61
C MET A 44 11.85 4.48 6.14
N LEU A 45 10.94 3.83 6.88
CA LEU A 45 11.04 3.81 8.35
C LEU A 45 12.31 3.13 8.84
N LEU A 46 12.67 1.95 8.33
CA LEU A 46 13.90 1.27 8.75
C LEU A 46 15.14 2.14 8.50
N PHE A 47 15.15 2.82 7.36
CA PHE A 47 16.22 3.71 7.00
C PHE A 47 16.28 4.92 7.94
N TYR A 48 15.15 5.57 8.22
CA TYR A 48 15.07 6.68 9.17
C TYR A 48 15.50 6.27 10.59
N LEU A 49 15.04 5.11 11.06
CA LEU A 49 15.39 4.57 12.37
C LEU A 49 16.90 4.31 12.50
N THR A 50 17.53 3.79 11.45
CA THR A 50 18.96 3.48 11.48
C THR A 50 19.85 4.71 11.30
N THR A 51 19.51 5.60 10.37
CA THR A 51 20.35 6.75 9.99
C THR A 51 20.12 7.99 10.87
N VAL A 52 18.86 8.39 11.04
CA VAL A 52 18.48 9.60 11.78
C VAL A 52 18.36 9.30 13.27
N TYR A 53 17.59 8.26 13.60
CA TYR A 53 17.32 7.90 14.99
C TYR A 53 18.50 7.19 15.66
N GLY A 54 19.38 6.56 14.87
CA GLY A 54 20.62 5.95 15.34
C GLY A 54 20.44 4.61 16.05
N ILE A 55 19.34 3.89 15.83
CA ILE A 55 19.20 2.51 16.33
C ILE A 55 19.90 1.53 15.38
N SER A 56 20.35 0.38 15.90
CA SER A 56 20.97 -0.63 15.03
C SER A 56 19.95 -1.21 14.04
N ALA A 57 20.43 -1.59 12.85
CA ALA A 57 19.58 -2.24 11.84
C ALA A 57 18.96 -3.54 12.36
N ALA A 58 19.71 -4.29 13.18
CA ALA A 58 19.22 -5.48 13.85
C ALA A 58 18.02 -5.18 14.77
N ALA A 59 18.13 -4.15 15.62
CA ALA A 59 17.02 -3.74 16.51
C ALA A 59 15.81 -3.28 15.71
N GLY A 60 16.01 -2.49 14.65
CA GLY A 60 14.93 -2.07 13.75
C GLY A 60 14.21 -3.25 13.10
N ALA A 61 14.96 -4.22 12.56
CA ALA A 61 14.40 -5.44 11.97
C ALA A 61 13.64 -6.29 13.00
N THR A 62 14.14 -6.40 14.24
CA THR A 62 13.45 -7.10 15.33
C THR A 62 12.13 -6.42 15.68
N ILE A 63 12.08 -5.08 15.73
CA ILE A 63 10.83 -4.33 15.94
C ILE A 63 9.81 -4.70 14.85
N PHE A 64 10.21 -4.66 13.58
CA PHE A 64 9.32 -5.06 12.48
C PHE A 64 8.82 -6.49 12.62
N LEU A 65 9.71 -7.42 12.97
CA LEU A 65 9.36 -8.84 13.14
C LEU A 65 8.32 -9.03 14.26
N ILE A 66 8.53 -8.43 15.43
CA ILE A 66 7.61 -8.56 16.56
C ILE A 66 6.23 -7.99 16.20
N VAL A 67 6.18 -6.79 15.61
CA VAL A 67 4.90 -6.19 15.20
C VAL A 67 4.18 -7.03 14.16
N ARG A 68 4.89 -7.67 13.22
CA ARG A 68 4.27 -8.60 12.27
C ARG A 68 3.63 -9.79 12.96
N TRP A 69 4.28 -10.36 13.97
CA TRP A 69 3.69 -11.45 14.78
C TRP A 69 2.45 -11.00 15.55
N VAL A 70 2.45 -9.78 16.09
CA VAL A 70 1.25 -9.21 16.73
C VAL A 70 0.10 -9.10 15.72
N ASN A 71 0.38 -8.65 14.49
CA ASN A 71 -0.64 -8.51 13.45
C ASN A 71 -1.30 -9.84 13.05
N VAL A 72 -0.58 -10.97 13.13
CA VAL A 72 -1.16 -12.31 12.87
C VAL A 72 -2.38 -12.58 13.75
N PHE A 73 -2.38 -12.09 14.99
CA PHE A 73 -3.51 -12.24 15.92
C PHE A 73 -4.47 -11.06 15.86
N TRP A 74 -3.94 -9.85 15.68
CA TRP A 74 -4.72 -8.62 15.68
C TRP A 74 -5.63 -8.48 14.46
N ASP A 75 -5.14 -8.78 13.26
CA ASP A 75 -5.90 -8.55 12.03
C ASP A 75 -7.19 -9.41 11.98
N PRO A 76 -7.16 -10.72 12.30
CA PRO A 76 -8.38 -11.51 12.40
C PRO A 76 -9.33 -11.04 13.51
N TRP A 77 -8.78 -10.56 14.63
CA TRP A 77 -9.59 -10.02 15.73
C TRP A 77 -10.32 -8.73 15.31
N VAL A 78 -9.63 -7.81 14.64
CA VAL A 78 -10.23 -6.59 14.10
C VAL A 78 -11.33 -6.93 13.08
N GLY A 79 -11.09 -7.90 12.19
CA GLY A 79 -12.12 -8.36 11.25
C GLY A 79 -13.40 -8.81 11.97
N ALA A 80 -13.26 -9.70 12.96
CA ALA A 80 -14.40 -10.17 13.74
C ALA A 80 -15.06 -9.06 14.58
N PHE A 81 -14.29 -8.08 15.05
CA PHE A 81 -14.81 -6.93 15.79
C PHE A 81 -15.66 -6.03 14.88
N VAL A 82 -15.16 -5.71 13.69
CA VAL A 82 -15.82 -4.88 12.68
C VAL A 82 -17.10 -5.56 12.19
N ASP A 83 -17.09 -6.89 12.04
CA ASP A 83 -18.27 -7.63 11.60
C ASP A 83 -19.41 -7.57 12.61
N LYS A 84 -19.12 -7.49 13.91
CA LYS A 84 -20.11 -7.47 14.99
C LYS A 84 -20.63 -6.09 15.37
N HIS A 85 -19.93 -5.01 15.01
CA HIS A 85 -20.28 -3.66 15.42
C HIS A 85 -20.80 -2.84 14.24
N ASN A 86 -22.07 -2.45 14.33
CA ASN A 86 -22.70 -1.52 13.38
C ASN A 86 -22.79 -0.12 14.02
N PHE A 87 -22.46 0.92 13.25
CA PHE A 87 -22.67 2.31 13.67
C PHE A 87 -23.90 2.91 12.97
N LYS A 88 -24.47 3.96 13.58
CA LYS A 88 -25.60 4.71 13.00
C LYS A 88 -25.29 5.38 11.65
N ALA A 89 -24.01 5.58 11.34
CA ALA A 89 -23.53 6.24 10.12
C ALA A 89 -23.02 5.27 9.03
N GLY A 90 -23.27 3.96 9.18
CA GLY A 90 -22.76 2.89 8.31
C GLY A 90 -21.97 1.83 9.07
N LYS A 91 -21.66 0.71 8.43
CA LYS A 91 -20.90 -0.39 9.05
C LYS A 91 -19.39 -0.15 8.98
N TYR A 92 -18.86 0.19 7.81
CA TYR A 92 -17.42 0.25 7.57
C TYR A 92 -16.91 1.70 7.46
N LYS A 93 -17.71 2.63 6.92
CA LYS A 93 -17.34 4.03 6.74
C LYS A 93 -16.85 4.72 8.02
N PRO A 94 -17.47 4.55 9.20
CA PRO A 94 -17.05 5.28 10.40
C PRO A 94 -15.63 4.93 10.87
N TYR A 95 -15.16 3.70 10.61
CA TYR A 95 -13.79 3.29 10.91
C TYR A 95 -12.75 4.09 10.12
N LEU A 96 -13.07 4.56 8.91
CA LEU A 96 -12.17 5.41 8.12
C LEU A 96 -11.89 6.75 8.81
N ILE A 97 -12.85 7.32 9.54
CA ILE A 97 -12.65 8.57 10.30
C ILE A 97 -12.04 8.27 11.67
N TYR A 98 -12.68 7.40 12.45
CA TYR A 98 -12.26 7.13 13.83
C TYR A 98 -10.88 6.48 13.90
N GLY A 99 -10.53 5.64 12.93
CA GLY A 99 -9.19 5.08 12.80
C GLY A 99 -8.25 5.96 11.96
N GLY A 100 -8.76 6.66 10.95
CA GLY A 100 -7.93 7.48 10.05
C GLY A 100 -7.31 8.71 10.70
N ILE A 101 -8.03 9.40 11.60
CA ILE A 101 -7.48 10.57 12.33
C ILE A 101 -6.33 10.14 13.26
N PRO A 102 -6.49 9.14 14.15
CA PRO A 102 -5.37 8.67 14.97
C PRO A 102 -4.22 8.11 14.13
N LEU A 103 -4.52 7.43 13.02
CA LEU A 103 -3.51 6.86 12.14
C LEU A 103 -2.57 7.94 11.57
N THR A 104 -3.13 9.02 11.03
CA THR A 104 -2.34 10.08 10.39
C THR A 104 -1.50 10.84 11.41
N VAL A 105 -2.05 11.07 12.61
CA VAL A 105 -1.31 11.70 13.72
C VAL A 105 -0.18 10.80 14.20
N MET A 106 -0.43 9.52 14.47
CA MET A 106 0.60 8.59 14.94
C MET A 106 1.69 8.36 13.88
N ALA A 107 1.29 8.22 12.61
CA ALA A 107 2.24 8.07 11.51
C ALA A 107 3.12 9.33 11.34
N ALA A 108 2.57 10.54 11.52
CA ALA A 108 3.38 11.76 11.51
C ALA A 108 4.34 11.84 12.71
N LEU A 109 3.88 11.45 13.91
CA LEU A 109 4.70 11.44 15.13
C LEU A 109 5.87 10.44 15.06
N LEU A 110 5.71 9.36 14.29
CA LEU A 110 6.76 8.35 14.08
C LEU A 110 8.04 8.95 13.46
N PHE A 111 7.89 10.00 12.64
CA PHE A 111 9.01 10.68 11.96
C PHE A 111 9.43 11.97 12.65
N LEU A 112 8.90 12.29 13.84
CA LEU A 112 9.22 13.50 14.58
C LEU A 112 10.68 13.48 15.06
N PRO A 113 11.54 14.41 14.60
CA PRO A 113 12.96 14.45 14.94
C PRO A 113 13.10 15.05 16.34
N SER A 114 13.06 14.18 17.36
CA SER A 114 13.20 14.55 18.76
C SER A 114 14.60 14.17 19.26
N ALA A 115 15.38 15.18 19.66
CA ALA A 115 16.73 14.96 20.19
C ALA A 115 16.72 14.13 21.48
N SER A 116 15.66 14.24 22.28
CA SER A 116 15.51 13.55 23.57
C SER A 116 15.18 12.06 23.46
N LEU A 117 14.62 11.60 22.33
CA LEU A 117 14.20 10.21 22.15
C LEU A 117 15.14 9.42 21.24
N ARG A 118 16.19 10.08 20.73
CA ARG A 118 17.17 9.48 19.82
C ARG A 118 17.85 8.26 20.46
N GLY A 119 17.90 7.14 19.74
CA GLY A 119 18.44 5.87 20.22
C GLY A 119 17.51 5.06 21.14
N ASN A 120 16.32 5.56 21.50
CA ASN A 120 15.38 4.83 22.35
C ASN A 120 14.59 3.79 21.54
N VAL A 121 15.03 2.53 21.64
CA VAL A 121 14.43 1.37 20.96
C VAL A 121 12.98 1.13 21.43
N MET A 122 12.70 1.30 22.73
CA MET A 122 11.37 1.03 23.28
C MET A 122 10.32 2.03 22.77
N TYR A 123 10.70 3.31 22.65
CA TYR A 123 9.82 4.31 22.06
C TYR A 123 9.51 3.99 20.59
N ALA A 124 10.54 3.67 19.78
CA ALA A 124 10.36 3.30 18.39
C ALA A 124 9.47 2.05 18.24
N PHE A 125 9.61 1.08 19.14
CA PHE A 125 8.76 -0.11 19.20
C PHE A 125 7.29 0.24 19.48
N ILE A 126 7.02 0.97 20.56
CA ILE A 126 5.64 1.32 20.94
C ILE A 126 4.97 2.18 19.87
N ALA A 127 5.67 3.20 19.35
CA ALA A 127 5.13 4.09 18.33
C ALA A 127 4.78 3.35 17.03
N TYR A 128 5.67 2.46 16.58
CA TYR A 128 5.42 1.65 15.39
C TYR A 128 4.30 0.62 15.61
N LEU A 129 4.28 -0.05 16.77
CA LEU A 129 3.23 -0.98 17.15
C LEU A 129 1.85 -0.29 17.15
N LEU A 130 1.70 0.84 17.84
CA LEU A 130 0.43 1.58 17.87
C LEU A 130 -0.02 2.01 16.48
N THR A 131 0.90 2.52 15.66
CA THR A 131 0.61 2.90 14.26
C THR A 131 0.11 1.70 13.45
N ALA A 132 0.76 0.53 13.59
CA ALA A 132 0.36 -0.70 12.91
C ALA A 132 -1.01 -1.22 13.36
N LEU A 133 -1.31 -1.18 14.67
CA LEU A 133 -2.60 -1.63 15.20
C LEU A 133 -3.76 -0.75 14.72
N ILE A 134 -3.57 0.57 14.70
CA ILE A 134 -4.57 1.53 14.18
C ILE A 134 -4.72 1.35 12.66
N TYR A 135 -3.63 1.09 11.94
CA TYR A 135 -3.69 0.85 10.50
C TYR A 135 -4.62 -0.32 10.16
N SER A 136 -4.55 -1.43 10.90
CA SER A 136 -5.44 -2.58 10.69
C SER A 136 -6.92 -2.22 10.87
N PHE A 137 -7.24 -1.35 11.83
CA PHE A 137 -8.59 -0.83 12.05
C PHE A 137 -9.12 0.05 10.91
N VAL A 138 -8.26 0.57 10.03
CA VAL A 138 -8.68 1.32 8.83
C VAL A 138 -8.68 0.40 7.60
N ASN A 139 -7.65 -0.43 7.45
CA ASN A 139 -7.43 -1.26 6.27
C ASN A 139 -8.44 -2.39 6.12
N ILE A 140 -8.78 -3.09 7.22
CA ILE A 140 -9.69 -4.24 7.16
C ILE A 140 -11.12 -3.81 6.78
N PRO A 141 -11.74 -2.79 7.44
CA PRO A 141 -13.04 -2.27 7.00
C PRO A 141 -13.01 -1.73 5.58
N TYR A 142 -11.90 -1.08 5.18
CA TYR A 142 -11.75 -0.58 3.82
C TYR A 142 -11.76 -1.70 2.77
N GLY A 143 -11.05 -2.81 3.03
CA GLY A 143 -11.08 -3.98 2.16
C GLY A 143 -12.49 -4.60 2.05
N ALA A 144 -13.24 -4.60 3.15
CA ALA A 144 -14.61 -5.09 3.20
C ALA A 144 -15.62 -4.17 2.47
N LEU A 145 -15.34 -2.86 2.36
CA LEU A 145 -16.21 -1.90 1.66
C LEU A 145 -16.48 -2.31 0.20
N ASN A 146 -15.52 -2.96 -0.48
CA ASN A 146 -15.68 -3.42 -1.86
C ASN A 146 -16.96 -4.23 -2.06
N ALA A 147 -17.22 -5.16 -1.14
CA ALA A 147 -18.35 -6.08 -1.21
C ALA A 147 -19.68 -5.42 -0.79
N SER A 148 -19.61 -4.29 -0.08
CA SER A 148 -20.78 -3.54 0.40
C SER A 148 -21.31 -2.50 -0.59
N LEU A 149 -20.56 -2.21 -1.65
CA LEU A 149 -20.86 -1.16 -2.63
C LEU A 149 -21.85 -1.63 -3.72
N THR A 150 -21.63 -2.83 -4.28
CA THR A 150 -22.47 -3.41 -5.34
C THR A 150 -22.20 -4.91 -5.48
N ARG A 151 -23.19 -5.69 -5.91
CA ARG A 151 -23.09 -7.12 -6.23
C ARG A 151 -22.89 -7.39 -7.74
N ASP A 152 -22.87 -6.37 -8.58
CA ASP A 152 -22.62 -6.54 -10.02
C ASP A 152 -21.13 -6.83 -10.30
N ASN A 153 -20.84 -8.02 -10.86
CA ASN A 153 -19.49 -8.45 -11.23
C ASN A 153 -18.77 -7.50 -12.18
N ASN A 154 -19.48 -6.84 -13.10
CA ASN A 154 -18.88 -5.90 -14.03
C ASN A 154 -18.46 -4.62 -13.30
N GLU A 155 -19.33 -4.09 -12.44
CA GLU A 155 -19.04 -2.91 -11.62
C GLU A 155 -17.92 -3.18 -10.62
N VAL A 156 -17.91 -4.34 -9.95
CA VAL A 156 -16.81 -4.77 -9.06
C VAL A 156 -15.50 -4.88 -9.83
N SER A 157 -15.51 -5.40 -11.06
CA SER A 157 -14.30 -5.47 -11.89
C SER A 157 -13.77 -4.07 -12.24
N THR A 158 -14.65 -3.14 -12.63
CA THR A 158 -14.26 -1.75 -12.93
C THR A 158 -13.77 -1.03 -11.67
N LEU A 159 -14.47 -1.19 -10.55
CA LEU A 159 -14.09 -0.64 -9.26
C LEU A 159 -12.71 -1.14 -8.81
N THR A 160 -12.46 -2.44 -8.95
CA THR A 160 -11.15 -3.05 -8.65
C THR A 160 -10.06 -2.50 -9.58
N THR A 161 -10.38 -2.25 -10.85
CA THR A 161 -9.42 -1.66 -11.80
C THR A 161 -9.04 -0.24 -11.40
N VAL A 162 -10.04 0.61 -11.09
CA VAL A 162 -9.83 1.98 -10.60
C VAL A 162 -9.01 1.98 -9.30
N ARG A 163 -9.38 1.12 -8.34
CA ARG A 163 -8.65 0.94 -7.08
C ARG A 163 -7.19 0.58 -7.33
N MET A 164 -6.93 -0.40 -8.20
CA MET A 164 -5.56 -0.82 -8.54
C MET A 164 -4.76 0.29 -9.23
N THR A 165 -5.37 1.07 -10.13
CA THR A 165 -4.68 2.21 -10.76
C THR A 165 -4.28 3.24 -9.70
N GLU A 166 -5.18 3.58 -8.78
CA GLU A 166 -4.92 4.56 -7.72
C GLU A 166 -3.91 4.05 -6.68
N ALA A 167 -3.92 2.75 -6.37
CA ALA A 167 -2.90 2.11 -5.55
C ALA A 167 -1.52 2.18 -6.21
N ASN A 168 -1.42 1.97 -7.53
CA ASN A 168 -0.16 2.11 -8.27
C ASN A 168 0.32 3.56 -8.32
N ILE A 169 -0.58 4.54 -8.42
CA ILE A 169 -0.25 5.97 -8.28
C ILE A 169 0.28 6.25 -6.86
N GLY A 170 -0.36 5.72 -5.82
CA GLY A 170 0.12 5.81 -4.44
C GLY A 170 1.52 5.21 -4.26
N ASN A 171 1.75 4.02 -4.82
CA ASN A 171 3.06 3.38 -4.83
C ASN A 171 4.11 4.22 -5.57
N LEU A 172 3.76 4.85 -6.69
CA LEU A 172 4.66 5.78 -7.37
C LEU A 172 4.99 6.99 -6.48
N LEU A 173 3.99 7.61 -5.86
CA LEU A 173 4.20 8.73 -4.93
C LEU A 173 5.13 8.35 -3.78
N VAL A 174 5.02 7.13 -3.27
CA VAL A 174 5.86 6.64 -2.17
C VAL A 174 7.24 6.19 -2.65
N TYR A 175 7.34 5.21 -3.54
CA TYR A 175 8.63 4.58 -3.83
C TYR A 175 9.50 5.41 -4.79
N THR A 176 8.91 6.30 -5.57
CA THR A 176 9.63 7.17 -6.51
C THR A 176 9.81 8.58 -5.97
N PHE A 177 8.71 9.22 -5.56
CA PHE A 177 8.74 10.64 -5.23
C PHE A 177 9.13 10.91 -3.78
N LEU A 178 8.84 10.03 -2.83
CA LEU A 178 9.22 10.23 -1.42
C LEU A 178 10.74 10.37 -1.25
N PRO A 179 11.60 9.47 -1.78
CA PRO A 179 13.04 9.65 -1.64
C PRO A 179 13.54 10.90 -2.36
N LEU A 180 12.90 11.29 -3.47
CA LEU A 180 13.24 12.51 -4.22
C LEU A 180 12.92 13.77 -3.41
N PHE A 181 11.72 13.85 -2.83
CA PHE A 181 11.32 14.99 -2.01
C PHE A 181 12.12 15.09 -0.72
N VAL A 182 12.45 13.95 -0.09
CA VAL A 182 13.35 13.93 1.07
C VAL A 182 14.74 14.44 0.68
N GLN A 183 15.30 14.03 -0.46
CA GLN A 183 16.57 14.54 -0.97
C GLN A 183 16.52 16.05 -1.27
N LEU A 184 15.43 16.54 -1.88
CA LEU A 184 15.25 17.97 -2.15
C LEU A 184 15.15 18.81 -0.87
N ALA A 185 14.54 18.26 0.18
CA ALA A 185 14.42 18.92 1.48
C ALA A 185 15.64 18.72 2.40
N SER A 186 16.61 17.88 2.01
CA SER A 186 17.77 17.54 2.82
C SER A 186 18.87 18.62 2.75
N PRO A 187 19.63 18.83 3.84
CA PRO A 187 20.70 19.82 3.88
C PRO A 187 21.91 19.42 3.00
N ASN A 188 22.68 20.42 2.56
CA ASN A 188 23.81 20.31 1.61
C ASN A 188 23.39 19.79 0.22
N PRO A 189 22.51 20.52 -0.50
CA PRO A 189 22.14 20.12 -1.85
C PRO A 189 23.33 20.17 -2.79
N VAL A 190 23.59 19.07 -3.48
CA VAL A 190 24.53 18.99 -4.60
C VAL A 190 23.71 18.84 -5.87
N SER A 191 24.02 19.63 -6.90
CA SER A 191 23.41 19.47 -8.22
C SER A 191 23.79 18.10 -8.79
N LYS A 192 22.82 17.20 -8.88
CA LYS A 192 22.98 15.86 -9.45
C LYS A 192 21.99 15.67 -10.60
N ASP A 193 22.43 14.97 -11.63
CA ASP A 193 21.54 14.52 -12.72
C ASP A 193 20.67 13.37 -12.20
N ILE A 194 19.35 13.56 -12.23
CA ILE A 194 18.40 12.51 -11.82
C ILE A 194 18.26 11.39 -12.87
N GLY A 195 18.99 11.48 -13.99
CA GLY A 195 18.91 10.52 -15.09
C GLY A 195 17.64 10.63 -15.92
N LEU A 196 16.70 11.49 -15.52
CA LEU A 196 15.45 11.75 -16.24
C LEU A 196 15.69 12.78 -17.35
N PHE A 197 16.21 12.31 -18.49
CA PHE A 197 16.44 13.13 -19.69
C PHE A 197 17.35 14.37 -19.46
N GLY A 198 18.35 14.27 -18.57
CA GLY A 198 19.32 15.34 -18.31
C GLY A 198 18.83 16.44 -17.36
N ILE A 199 17.79 16.19 -16.58
CA ILE A 199 17.32 17.12 -15.55
C ILE A 199 18.30 17.10 -14.37
N HIS A 200 18.87 18.26 -14.05
CA HIS A 200 19.70 18.44 -12.85
C HIS A 200 18.85 19.00 -11.71
N LEU A 201 18.89 18.33 -10.55
CA LEU A 201 18.25 18.80 -9.33
C LEU A 201 19.26 18.93 -8.21
N ASN A 202 19.03 19.91 -7.35
CA ASN A 202 19.78 20.16 -6.13
C ASN A 202 19.34 19.15 -5.06
N LEU A 203 20.06 18.03 -4.97
CA LEU A 203 19.72 16.90 -4.09
C LEU A 203 20.68 16.84 -2.90
N GLY A 204 20.13 16.94 -1.70
CA GLY A 204 20.87 16.77 -0.44
C GLY A 204 21.03 15.30 -0.05
N ASP A 205 21.86 15.07 0.95
CA ASP A 205 22.11 13.72 1.47
C ASP A 205 21.02 13.31 2.48
N TYR A 206 20.09 12.48 2.03
CA TYR A 206 19.04 11.90 2.85
C TYR A 206 19.57 10.86 3.86
N THR A 207 20.79 10.37 3.69
CA THR A 207 21.43 9.41 4.61
C THR A 207 22.04 10.10 5.84
N SER A 208 22.18 11.42 5.79
CA SER A 208 22.72 12.20 6.89
C SER A 208 21.75 12.28 8.06
N PRO A 209 22.21 12.16 9.32
CA PRO A 209 21.34 12.40 10.48
C PRO A 209 20.74 13.81 10.54
N LYS A 210 21.30 14.76 9.78
CA LYS A 210 20.78 16.13 9.64
C LYS A 210 19.51 16.18 8.77
N ALA A 211 19.20 15.13 8.02
CA ALA A 211 17.99 15.01 7.19
C ALA A 211 16.71 14.80 8.02
N GLY A 212 16.78 14.62 9.34
CA GLY A 212 15.60 14.34 10.17
C GLY A 212 14.45 15.34 10.03
N LYS A 213 14.75 16.64 9.82
CA LYS A 213 13.73 17.66 9.52
C LYS A 213 13.11 17.49 8.13
N ALA A 214 13.91 17.12 7.14
CA ALA A 214 13.46 16.87 5.77
C ALA A 214 12.47 15.69 5.74
N TYR A 215 12.82 14.59 6.42
CA TYR A 215 11.92 13.46 6.62
C TYR A 215 10.60 13.91 7.23
N PHE A 216 10.62 14.60 8.37
CA PHE A 216 9.39 15.00 9.04
C PHE A 216 8.47 15.86 8.17
N ILE A 217 9.01 16.85 7.46
CA ILE A 217 8.21 17.75 6.61
C ILE A 217 7.55 16.96 5.48
N VAL A 218 8.32 16.16 4.75
CA VAL A 218 7.79 15.38 3.62
C VAL A 218 6.77 14.36 4.10
N MET A 219 7.06 13.66 5.20
CA MET A 219 6.16 12.69 5.81
C MET A 219 4.86 13.34 6.28
N ALA A 220 4.93 14.50 6.93
CA ALA A 220 3.76 15.26 7.37
C ALA A 220 2.88 15.68 6.19
N ILE A 221 3.47 16.15 5.08
CA ILE A 221 2.73 16.47 3.85
C ILE A 221 2.00 15.22 3.32
N TYR A 222 2.68 14.07 3.27
CA TYR A 222 2.07 12.81 2.83
C TYR A 222 0.93 12.36 3.75
N MET A 223 1.07 12.55 5.07
CA MET A 223 -0.01 12.24 6.02
C MET A 223 -1.22 13.16 5.85
N VAL A 224 -1.00 14.44 5.57
CA VAL A 224 -2.10 15.39 5.28
C VAL A 224 -2.80 15.03 3.97
N ILE A 225 -2.05 14.71 2.91
CA ILE A 225 -2.62 14.28 1.64
C ILE A 225 -3.39 12.97 1.83
N GLY A 226 -2.80 11.98 2.51
CA GLY A 226 -3.46 10.72 2.85
C GLY A 226 -4.73 10.93 3.66
N PHE A 227 -4.72 11.85 4.64
CA PHE A 227 -5.90 12.21 5.41
C PHE A 227 -7.02 12.79 4.53
N ILE A 228 -6.69 13.75 3.66
CA ILE A 228 -7.65 14.35 2.73
C ILE A 228 -8.26 13.26 1.84
N MET A 229 -7.43 12.36 1.31
CA MET A 229 -7.87 11.26 0.47
C MET A 229 -8.80 10.29 1.24
N LEU A 230 -8.48 9.92 2.49
CA LEU A 230 -9.39 9.15 3.35
C LEU A 230 -10.73 9.85 3.57
N MET A 231 -10.73 11.18 3.72
CA MET A 231 -11.95 11.97 3.87
C MET A 231 -12.77 12.04 2.57
N THR A 232 -12.11 12.08 1.40
CA THR A 232 -12.81 11.96 0.10
C THR A 232 -13.49 10.59 -0.04
N THR A 233 -12.84 9.52 0.42
CA THR A 233 -13.42 8.18 0.46
C THR A 233 -14.63 8.11 1.37
N TYR A 234 -14.54 8.68 2.57
CA TYR A 234 -15.67 8.74 3.49
C TYR A 234 -16.86 9.52 2.92
N SER A 235 -16.62 10.69 2.31
CA SER A 235 -17.70 11.53 1.78
C SER A 235 -18.29 10.99 0.47
N GLY A 236 -17.48 10.36 -0.36
CA GLY A 236 -17.87 9.91 -1.70
C GLY A 236 -18.49 8.51 -1.77
N ILE A 237 -18.35 7.67 -0.75
CA ILE A 237 -18.91 6.31 -0.72
C ILE A 237 -20.31 6.30 -0.12
N LYS A 238 -21.21 5.48 -0.66
CA LYS A 238 -22.48 5.10 -0.03
C LYS A 238 -22.55 3.58 0.11
N GLU A 239 -22.68 3.11 1.35
CA GLU A 239 -22.89 1.68 1.62
C GLU A 239 -24.32 1.32 1.21
N ARG A 240 -24.48 0.32 0.33
CA ARG A 240 -25.78 -0.10 -0.22
C ARG A 240 -26.14 -1.52 0.18
N VAL A 241 -25.14 -2.38 0.29
CA VAL A 241 -25.27 -3.80 0.63
C VAL A 241 -24.70 -4.00 2.02
N LEU A 242 -25.57 -3.95 3.03
CA LEU A 242 -25.20 -4.22 4.41
C LEU A 242 -25.59 -5.67 4.76
N PRO A 243 -24.71 -6.46 5.40
CA PRO A 243 -25.08 -7.77 5.91
C PRO A 243 -26.21 -7.66 6.93
N THR A 244 -27.14 -8.61 6.90
CA THR A 244 -28.24 -8.67 7.88
C THR A 244 -27.68 -8.95 9.28
N GLU A 245 -28.33 -8.48 10.36
CA GLU A 245 -27.84 -8.69 11.74
C GLU A 245 -27.66 -10.18 12.08
N GLU A 246 -28.52 -11.06 11.53
CA GLU A 246 -28.43 -12.52 11.66
C GLU A 246 -27.20 -13.12 10.94
N GLU A 247 -26.80 -12.58 9.78
CA GLU A 247 -25.62 -13.02 9.04
C GLU A 247 -24.33 -12.59 9.76
N SER A 248 -24.33 -11.45 10.45
CA SER A 248 -23.16 -10.98 11.21
C SER A 248 -22.95 -11.74 12.54
N GLN A 249 -24.02 -12.29 13.13
CA GLN A 249 -23.95 -13.07 14.37
C GLN A 249 -23.58 -14.55 14.14
N SER A 250 -23.78 -15.08 12.93
CA SER A 250 -23.51 -16.49 12.62
C SER A 250 -22.04 -16.81 12.31
N VAL A 251 -21.21 -15.81 11.99
CA VAL A 251 -19.79 -16.01 11.67
C VAL A 251 -18.98 -16.29 12.94
N LYS A 252 -18.50 -17.54 13.09
CA LYS A 252 -17.58 -17.91 14.17
C LYS A 252 -16.14 -17.91 13.67
N TYR A 253 -15.22 -17.50 14.53
CA TYR A 253 -13.77 -17.50 14.26
C TYR A 253 -13.23 -18.89 13.88
N SER A 254 -13.86 -19.95 14.39
CA SER A 254 -13.56 -21.35 14.05
C SER A 254 -13.79 -21.66 12.58
N ASP A 255 -14.74 -20.99 11.94
CA ASP A 255 -15.19 -21.32 10.59
C ASP A 255 -14.17 -20.84 9.56
N LEU A 256 -13.46 -19.75 9.84
CA LEU A 256 -12.32 -19.28 9.04
C LEU A 256 -11.19 -20.32 8.98
N TRP A 257 -10.85 -20.92 10.13
CA TRP A 257 -9.81 -21.96 10.19
C TRP A 257 -10.26 -23.27 9.54
N TYR A 258 -11.53 -23.61 9.67
CA TYR A 258 -12.13 -24.77 9.01
C TYR A 258 -12.13 -24.61 7.48
N GLU A 259 -12.62 -23.48 6.97
CA GLU A 259 -12.61 -23.13 5.55
C GLU A 259 -11.19 -23.10 5.00
N PHE A 260 -10.25 -22.46 5.70
CA PHE A 260 -8.85 -22.42 5.29
C PHE A 260 -8.24 -23.82 5.16
N LYS A 261 -8.55 -24.75 6.08
CA LYS A 261 -8.00 -26.11 6.07
C LYS A 261 -8.63 -27.01 4.99
N ASN A 262 -9.90 -26.79 4.66
CA ASN A 262 -10.63 -27.65 3.72
C ASN A 262 -10.62 -27.13 2.27
N ASN A 263 -10.42 -25.83 2.07
CA ASN A 263 -10.46 -25.21 0.76
C ASN A 263 -9.07 -25.19 0.09
N LYS A 264 -8.73 -26.26 -0.64
CA LYS A 264 -7.45 -26.38 -1.39
C LYS A 264 -7.20 -25.20 -2.34
N PRO A 265 -8.17 -24.72 -3.15
CA PRO A 265 -7.99 -23.50 -3.95
C PRO A 265 -7.58 -22.28 -3.13
N LEU A 266 -8.19 -22.07 -1.97
CA LEU A 266 -7.86 -20.95 -1.08
C LEU A 266 -6.43 -21.08 -0.52
N GLN A 267 -5.98 -22.29 -0.18
CA GLN A 267 -4.60 -22.54 0.27
C GLN A 267 -3.58 -22.23 -0.82
N VAL A 268 -3.82 -22.70 -2.06
CA VAL A 268 -2.92 -22.43 -3.20
C VAL A 268 -2.86 -20.94 -3.50
N LEU A 269 -4.00 -20.25 -3.48
CA LEU A 269 -4.07 -18.81 -3.69
C LEU A 269 -3.38 -18.04 -2.56
N GLY A 270 -3.59 -18.46 -1.30
CA GLY A 270 -2.94 -17.88 -0.14
C GLY A 270 -1.42 -18.04 -0.17
N PHE A 271 -0.92 -19.24 -0.51
CA PHE A 271 0.51 -19.48 -0.67
C PHE A 271 1.10 -18.65 -1.82
N PHE A 272 0.38 -18.55 -2.94
CA PHE A 272 0.79 -17.70 -4.06
C PHE A 272 0.93 -16.23 -3.64
N PHE A 273 -0.06 -15.68 -2.93
CA PHE A 273 0.03 -14.31 -2.42
C PHE A 273 1.13 -14.14 -1.39
N LEU A 274 1.33 -15.11 -0.50
CA LEU A 274 2.42 -15.08 0.49
C LEU A 274 3.79 -14.95 -0.20
N VAL A 275 4.05 -15.78 -1.21
CA VAL A 275 5.29 -15.74 -1.99
C VAL A 275 5.40 -14.41 -2.74
N GLY A 276 4.34 -13.99 -3.45
CA GLY A 276 4.34 -12.76 -4.22
C GLY A 276 4.59 -11.51 -3.37
N PHE A 277 3.89 -11.37 -2.24
CA PHE A 277 4.11 -10.25 -1.31
C PHE A 277 5.49 -10.30 -0.67
N THR A 278 6.02 -11.49 -0.34
CA THR A 278 7.38 -11.62 0.20
C THR A 278 8.41 -11.09 -0.79
N PHE A 279 8.34 -11.48 -2.07
CA PHE A 279 9.22 -10.96 -3.12
C PHE A 279 9.05 -9.45 -3.32
N MET A 280 7.80 -8.95 -3.30
CA MET A 280 7.52 -7.52 -3.47
C MET A 280 8.11 -6.68 -2.32
N PHE A 281 7.88 -7.06 -1.06
CA PHE A 281 8.42 -6.33 0.10
C PHE A 281 9.94 -6.42 0.16
N PHE A 282 10.51 -7.59 -0.14
CA PHE A 282 11.96 -7.75 -0.21
C PHE A 282 12.55 -6.85 -1.29
N GLY A 283 11.98 -6.86 -2.50
CA GLY A 283 12.39 -5.99 -3.60
C GLY A 283 12.32 -4.51 -3.24
N ASN A 284 11.18 -4.05 -2.72
CA ASN A 284 10.99 -2.63 -2.35
C ASN A 284 11.90 -2.18 -1.21
N THR A 285 12.19 -3.05 -0.23
CA THR A 285 13.07 -2.72 0.90
C THR A 285 14.53 -2.70 0.50
N VAL A 286 14.98 -3.67 -0.31
CA VAL A 286 16.39 -3.80 -0.74
C VAL A 286 16.74 -2.78 -1.82
N TRP A 287 15.78 -2.31 -2.62
CA TRP A 287 16.03 -1.44 -3.76
C TRP A 287 16.81 -0.15 -3.44
N PRO A 288 16.46 0.65 -2.42
CA PRO A 288 17.24 1.84 -2.08
C PRO A 288 18.69 1.51 -1.70
N PHE A 289 18.90 0.41 -0.97
CA PHE A 289 20.24 -0.07 -0.61
C PHE A 289 21.01 -0.54 -1.84
N TYR A 290 20.38 -1.27 -2.76
CA TYR A 290 20.99 -1.72 -4.00
C TYR A 290 21.45 -0.54 -4.87
N MET A 291 20.64 0.51 -5.01
CA MET A 291 21.03 1.72 -5.74
C MET A 291 22.18 2.47 -5.08
N GLN A 292 22.14 2.59 -3.75
CA GLN A 292 23.15 3.31 -2.99
C GLN A 292 24.51 2.58 -2.95
N TYR A 293 24.50 1.27 -2.64
CA TYR A 293 25.72 0.53 -2.31
C TYR A 293 26.24 -0.32 -3.47
N ASN A 294 25.36 -0.91 -4.29
CA ASN A 294 25.80 -1.77 -5.38
C ASN A 294 26.09 -0.97 -6.64
N ILE A 295 25.17 -0.08 -7.04
CA ILE A 295 25.32 0.75 -8.24
C ILE A 295 26.11 2.03 -7.94
N GLY A 296 25.89 2.66 -6.78
CA GLY A 296 26.57 3.91 -6.41
C GLY A 296 25.90 5.18 -6.96
N HIS A 297 24.78 5.03 -7.67
CA HIS A 297 24.02 6.12 -8.29
C HIS A 297 22.62 6.25 -7.67
N SER A 298 22.59 6.78 -6.44
CA SER A 298 21.35 7.04 -5.70
C SER A 298 20.40 8.02 -6.39
N GLU A 299 20.95 8.93 -7.19
CA GLU A 299 20.24 9.95 -7.94
C GLU A 299 19.33 9.38 -9.05
N TRP A 300 19.63 8.20 -9.58
CA TRP A 300 18.82 7.53 -10.60
C TRP A 300 17.65 6.73 -10.03
N MET A 301 17.55 6.62 -8.70
CA MET A 301 16.53 5.79 -8.05
C MET A 301 15.11 6.23 -8.45
N ALA A 302 14.86 7.55 -8.47
CA ALA A 302 13.55 8.09 -8.79
C ALA A 302 13.20 7.89 -10.27
N SER A 303 14.12 8.16 -11.19
CA SER A 303 13.88 7.99 -12.63
C SER A 303 13.66 6.51 -12.98
N ILE A 304 14.42 5.60 -12.38
CA ILE A 304 14.26 4.15 -12.64
C ILE A 304 12.93 3.63 -12.08
N ASN A 305 12.55 4.03 -10.86
CA ASN A 305 11.23 3.63 -10.31
C ASN A 305 10.06 4.27 -11.07
N LEU A 306 10.23 5.48 -11.61
CA LEU A 306 9.22 6.10 -12.47
C LEU A 306 8.94 5.23 -13.69
N ILE A 307 9.99 4.77 -14.38
CA ILE A 307 9.86 3.91 -15.56
C ILE A 307 9.24 2.55 -15.18
N GLY A 308 9.64 1.96 -14.05
CA GLY A 308 9.04 0.72 -13.55
C GLY A 308 7.56 0.82 -13.20
N SER A 309 7.08 2.01 -12.85
CA SER A 309 5.68 2.22 -12.48
C SER A 309 4.75 2.39 -13.71
N ILE A 310 5.31 2.68 -14.89
CA ILE A 310 4.53 2.89 -16.13
C ILE A 310 3.71 1.64 -16.49
N PRO A 311 4.29 0.41 -16.53
CA PRO A 311 3.51 -0.82 -16.69
C PRO A 311 2.34 -0.95 -15.71
N GLY A 312 2.60 -0.72 -14.42
CA GLY A 312 1.62 -0.86 -13.35
C GLY A 312 0.46 0.16 -13.40
N ILE A 313 0.67 1.34 -13.98
CA ILE A 313 -0.37 2.37 -14.08
C ILE A 313 -1.13 2.28 -15.41
N PHE A 314 -0.40 2.15 -16.53
CA PHE A 314 -0.99 2.25 -17.87
C PHE A 314 -1.37 0.89 -18.46
N LEU A 315 -0.57 -0.16 -18.27
CA LEU A 315 -0.87 -1.47 -18.86
C LEU A 315 -2.04 -2.17 -18.18
N VAL A 316 -2.40 -1.77 -16.95
CA VAL A 316 -3.60 -2.28 -16.24
C VAL A 316 -4.87 -2.16 -17.09
N PHE A 317 -5.02 -1.09 -17.86
CA PHE A 317 -6.17 -0.90 -18.76
C PHE A 317 -6.13 -1.82 -19.99
N LEU A 318 -4.94 -2.26 -20.40
CA LEU A 318 -4.73 -3.17 -21.53
C LEU A 318 -4.87 -4.65 -21.11
N TRP A 319 -4.64 -4.98 -19.84
CA TRP A 319 -4.68 -6.36 -19.34
C TRP A 319 -6.00 -7.08 -19.62
N PRO A 320 -7.21 -6.48 -19.47
CA PRO A 320 -8.46 -7.14 -19.82
C PRO A 320 -8.54 -7.51 -21.31
N ILE A 321 -8.00 -6.66 -22.20
CA ILE A 321 -8.00 -6.88 -23.65
C ILE A 321 -7.04 -8.01 -24.00
N VAL A 322 -5.83 -7.96 -23.45
CA VAL A 322 -4.81 -9.00 -23.67
C VAL A 322 -5.33 -10.34 -23.13
N ARG A 323 -5.82 -10.38 -21.89
CA ARG A 323 -6.38 -11.57 -21.25
C ARG A 323 -7.51 -12.21 -22.06
N LYS A 324 -8.36 -11.43 -22.74
CA LYS A 324 -9.41 -11.95 -23.63
C LYS A 324 -8.84 -12.64 -24.87
N LYS A 325 -7.70 -12.17 -25.41
CA LYS A 325 -7.07 -12.75 -26.60
C LYS A 325 -6.23 -13.99 -26.33
N ILE A 326 -5.40 -13.98 -25.28
CA ILE A 326 -4.42 -15.06 -25.01
C ILE A 326 -4.85 -16.04 -23.91
N GLY A 327 -5.95 -15.75 -23.21
CA GLY A 327 -6.44 -16.57 -22.10
C GLY A 327 -5.64 -16.41 -20.81
N LYS A 328 -6.22 -16.86 -19.69
CA LYS A 328 -5.69 -16.60 -18.33
C LYS A 328 -4.32 -17.25 -18.07
N LYS A 329 -4.10 -18.48 -18.56
CA LYS A 329 -2.89 -19.27 -18.27
C LYS A 329 -1.67 -18.74 -19.01
N GLN A 330 -1.79 -18.44 -20.30
CA GLN A 330 -0.69 -17.87 -21.10
C GLN A 330 -0.35 -16.46 -20.65
N PHE A 331 -1.37 -15.65 -20.32
CA PHE A 331 -1.15 -14.33 -19.72
C PHE A 331 -0.22 -14.43 -18.52
N PHE A 332 -0.51 -15.34 -17.59
CA PHE A 332 0.31 -15.51 -16.39
C PHE A 332 1.77 -15.92 -16.68
N TYR A 333 2.01 -16.83 -17.62
CA TYR A 333 3.37 -17.23 -17.99
C TYR A 333 4.17 -16.11 -18.65
N ILE A 334 3.53 -15.25 -19.45
CA ILE A 334 4.21 -14.11 -20.08
C ILE A 334 4.71 -13.14 -19.01
N PHE A 335 3.87 -12.78 -18.03
CA PHE A 335 4.29 -11.85 -16.96
C PHE A 335 5.38 -12.43 -16.08
N LEU A 336 5.32 -13.71 -15.74
CA LEU A 336 6.40 -14.37 -15.00
C LEU A 336 7.72 -14.37 -15.79
N SER A 337 7.67 -14.67 -17.09
CA SER A 337 8.86 -14.64 -17.94
C SER A 337 9.44 -13.23 -18.05
N LEU A 338 8.60 -12.21 -18.21
CA LEU A 338 9.04 -10.80 -18.22
C LEU A 338 9.70 -10.40 -16.90
N PHE A 339 9.11 -10.81 -15.77
CA PHE A 339 9.67 -10.55 -14.43
C PHE A 339 11.05 -11.20 -14.23
N VAL A 340 11.22 -12.45 -14.69
CA VAL A 340 12.52 -13.16 -14.65
C VAL A 340 13.54 -12.45 -15.53
N ILE A 341 13.18 -12.08 -16.75
CA ILE A 341 14.07 -11.37 -17.69
C ILE A 341 14.47 -10.00 -17.11
N GLY A 342 13.52 -9.23 -16.58
CA GLY A 342 13.77 -7.94 -15.95
C GLY A 342 14.74 -8.04 -14.77
N THR A 343 14.53 -9.05 -13.91
CA THR A 343 15.42 -9.32 -12.77
C THR A 343 16.83 -9.72 -13.22
N LEU A 344 16.97 -10.53 -14.27
CA LEU A 344 18.27 -10.91 -14.83
C LEU A 344 19.01 -9.70 -15.43
N ILE A 345 18.31 -8.79 -16.10
CA ILE A 345 18.90 -7.55 -16.63
C ILE A 345 19.43 -6.67 -15.49
N LEU A 346 18.67 -6.52 -14.40
CA LEU A 346 19.12 -5.78 -13.21
C LEU A 346 20.34 -6.45 -12.55
N TRP A 347 20.38 -7.78 -12.53
CA TRP A 347 21.54 -8.50 -12.03
C TRP A 347 22.80 -8.23 -12.89
N VAL A 348 22.68 -8.27 -14.22
CA VAL A 348 23.77 -7.93 -15.15
C VAL A 348 24.21 -6.47 -14.97
N TRP A 349 23.26 -5.56 -14.75
CA TRP A 349 23.55 -4.14 -14.51
C TRP A 349 24.38 -3.92 -13.22
N SER A 350 24.30 -4.83 -12.26
CA SER A 350 25.11 -4.79 -11.04
C SER A 350 26.61 -4.99 -11.28
N PHE A 351 27.03 -5.51 -12.43
CA PHE A 351 28.44 -5.77 -12.70
C PHE A 351 29.24 -4.49 -12.92
N PRO A 352 30.51 -4.41 -12.46
CA PRO A 352 31.33 -3.21 -12.55
C PRO A 352 31.40 -2.59 -13.95
N ALA A 353 31.41 -3.41 -15.00
CA ALA A 353 31.45 -2.97 -16.39
C ALA A 353 30.19 -2.21 -16.85
N PHE A 354 29.04 -2.45 -16.22
CA PHE A 354 27.75 -1.95 -16.68
C PHE A 354 27.09 -0.95 -15.73
N LYS A 355 27.67 -0.67 -14.54
CA LYS A 355 27.04 0.19 -13.52
C LYS A 355 26.61 1.56 -14.04
N ASN A 356 27.36 2.15 -14.98
CA ASN A 356 27.08 3.47 -15.54
C ASN A 356 26.02 3.45 -16.67
N ALA A 357 25.60 2.27 -17.12
CA ALA A 357 24.64 2.12 -18.21
C ALA A 357 23.19 2.19 -17.70
N VAL A 358 22.70 3.41 -17.46
CA VAL A 358 21.33 3.68 -16.94
C VAL A 358 20.23 2.97 -17.74
N ALA A 359 20.42 2.82 -19.05
CA ALA A 359 19.48 2.14 -19.93
C ALA A 359 19.16 0.70 -19.49
N LEU A 360 20.14 -0.03 -18.94
CA LEU A 360 19.90 -1.38 -18.40
C LEU A 360 19.03 -1.34 -17.16
N GLY A 361 19.22 -0.33 -16.30
CA GLY A 361 18.34 -0.08 -15.16
C GLY A 361 16.90 0.21 -15.59
N TYR A 362 16.71 1.03 -16.61
CA TYR A 362 15.39 1.35 -17.17
C TYR A 362 14.70 0.14 -17.79
N ILE A 363 15.39 -0.61 -18.64
CA ILE A 363 14.80 -1.80 -19.30
C ILE A 363 14.50 -2.87 -18.26
N GLY A 364 15.44 -3.14 -17.34
CA GLY A 364 15.26 -4.14 -16.29
C GLY A 364 14.07 -3.82 -15.40
N ARG A 365 13.93 -2.55 -14.98
CA ARG A 365 12.82 -2.11 -14.12
C ARG A 365 11.49 -1.98 -14.86
N PHE A 366 11.47 -1.72 -16.17
CA PHE A 366 10.24 -1.71 -16.95
C PHE A 366 9.65 -3.11 -17.15
N LEU A 367 10.50 -4.13 -17.25
CA LEU A 367 10.08 -5.52 -17.48
C LEU A 367 9.73 -6.26 -16.18
N MET A 368 10.31 -5.83 -15.06
CA MET A 368 10.07 -6.34 -13.70
C MET A 368 8.85 -5.65 -13.07
#